data_AF-A0A024UX82-F1
#
_entry.id   AF-A0A024UX82-F1
#
_cell.length_a   1.000
_cell.length_b   1.000
_cell.length_c   1.000
_cell.angle_alpha   90.00
_cell.angle_beta   90.00
_cell.angle_gamma   90.00
#
_symmetry.space_group_name_H-M   'P 1'
#
loop_
_entity.id
_entity.type
_entity.pdbx_description
1 polymer ?
#
loop_
_entity_poly.entity_id
_entity_poly.type
_entity_poly.pdbx_seq_one_letter_code
_entity_poly.pdbx_strand_id
1 'polypeptide(L)'
;MCLKRGTVSLYRYVALANSMIESTLPSAPFTLLKHDGAFLVETNTFARGAVTESKQQTTRGTTGQSLVSPEILKAMLPSREWKDENGKWQQNVSMEPSSRAEVLELQETLASNLVKEQAKQVGICANRERLHAQLFDEIIRQVTLACPERGLLLMRVRDEIRMTIAVYQALYNTSLSFGLRKTVLAEEGTQEVEDKIAGLEDEIKQLKEEALQWSHRSMILQSHYANEREKRTTQQTNVVAALQAQIHQFEAFRDLTK
;
A
#
# COMPACT_ATOMS: atom_id res chain seq x y z
N MET A 1 -72.63 -1.98 -2.88
CA MET A 1 -71.59 -2.38 -3.86
C MET A 1 -70.26 -1.81 -3.37
N CYS A 2 -69.56 -2.44 -2.43
CA CYS A 2 -68.63 -3.59 -2.53
C CYS A 2 -67.28 -3.29 -3.20
N LEU A 3 -66.21 -3.55 -2.40
CA LEU A 3 -64.79 -3.84 -2.74
C LEU A 3 -63.89 -2.61 -3.01
N LYS A 4 -62.65 -2.47 -2.51
CA LYS A 4 -61.77 -3.29 -1.66
C LYS A 4 -60.63 -2.38 -1.16
N ARG A 5 -60.32 -2.41 0.15
CA ARG A 5 -59.06 -1.94 0.73
C ARG A 5 -58.01 -3.05 0.63
N GLY A 6 -56.75 -2.66 0.45
CA GLY A 6 -55.57 -3.41 0.86
C GLY A 6 -55.07 -4.46 -0.13
N THR A 7 -53.87 -4.23 -0.70
CA THR A 7 -52.87 -5.24 -1.14
C THR A 7 -51.71 -4.55 -1.87
N VAL A 8 -50.99 -3.64 -1.19
CA VAL A 8 -49.71 -3.12 -1.70
C VAL A 8 -48.66 -3.15 -0.58
N SER A 9 -48.41 -4.32 0.00
CA SER A 9 -47.30 -4.48 0.96
C SER A 9 -46.88 -5.94 1.22
N LEU A 10 -47.07 -6.85 0.26
CA LEU A 10 -46.59 -8.24 0.40
C LEU A 10 -45.65 -8.68 -0.73
N TYR A 11 -45.85 -8.20 -1.97
CA TYR A 11 -44.98 -8.58 -3.09
C TYR A 11 -43.56 -7.98 -3.02
N ARG A 12 -43.37 -6.84 -2.35
CA ARG A 12 -42.04 -6.24 -2.16
C ARG A 12 -41.23 -6.90 -1.04
N TYR A 13 -41.92 -7.53 -0.09
CA TYR A 13 -41.28 -8.28 1.01
C TYR A 13 -40.88 -9.69 0.59
N VAL A 14 -41.64 -10.34 -0.30
CA VAL A 14 -41.26 -11.66 -0.84
C VAL A 14 -40.05 -11.56 -1.78
N ALA A 15 -39.91 -10.47 -2.54
CA ALA A 15 -38.74 -10.26 -3.40
C ALA A 15 -37.44 -10.00 -2.61
N LEU A 16 -37.52 -9.33 -1.45
CA LEU A 16 -36.37 -9.14 -0.56
C LEU A 16 -36.06 -10.40 0.27
N ALA A 17 -37.08 -11.19 0.63
CA ALA A 17 -36.89 -12.46 1.32
C ALA A 17 -36.21 -13.51 0.43
N ASN A 18 -36.50 -13.53 -0.88
CA ASN A 18 -35.81 -14.43 -1.82
C ASN A 18 -34.35 -14.03 -2.09
N SER A 19 -33.93 -12.80 -1.77
CA SER A 19 -32.52 -12.37 -1.86
C SER A 19 -31.70 -12.64 -0.59
N MET A 20 -32.34 -13.13 0.48
CA MET A 20 -31.69 -13.43 1.77
C MET A 20 -31.75 -14.91 2.16
N ILE A 21 -32.13 -15.80 1.24
CA ILE A 21 -32.17 -17.27 1.45
C ILE A 21 -31.13 -17.99 0.58
N GLU A 22 -30.16 -17.28 -0.01
CA GLU A 22 -29.04 -17.87 -0.74
C GLU A 22 -27.73 -17.88 0.07
N SER A 23 -27.86 -17.85 1.40
CA SER A 23 -26.74 -17.93 2.33
C SER A 23 -27.01 -18.98 3.40
N THR A 24 -26.74 -20.24 3.08
CA THR A 24 -26.33 -21.34 4.01
C THR A 24 -26.38 -22.72 3.32
N LEU A 25 -25.94 -22.79 2.08
CA LEU A 25 -25.37 -24.03 1.56
C LEU A 25 -23.90 -23.71 1.31
N PRO A 26 -22.96 -24.49 1.85
CA PRO A 26 -21.56 -24.27 1.54
C PRO A 26 -21.34 -24.58 0.07
N SER A 27 -21.37 -23.53 -0.73
CA SER A 27 -21.16 -23.62 -2.17
C SER A 27 -19.67 -23.78 -2.41
N ALA A 28 -19.30 -24.79 -3.20
CA ALA A 28 -17.93 -25.03 -3.58
C ALA A 28 -17.31 -23.73 -4.14
N PRO A 29 -16.04 -23.42 -3.81
CA PRO A 29 -15.41 -22.18 -4.25
C PRO A 29 -15.42 -22.08 -5.77
N PHE A 30 -15.81 -20.90 -6.27
CA PHE A 30 -15.95 -20.63 -7.71
C PHE A 30 -14.72 -21.07 -8.52
N THR A 31 -14.98 -21.66 -9.69
CA THR A 31 -13.94 -22.16 -10.59
C THR A 31 -14.36 -22.27 -12.04
N LEU A 32 -13.39 -22.02 -12.90
CA LEU A 32 -13.46 -22.29 -14.33
C LEU A 32 -13.05 -23.74 -14.70
N LEU A 33 -12.27 -24.41 -13.84
CA LEU A 33 -11.91 -25.83 -14.00
C LEU A 33 -13.13 -26.72 -13.74
N LYS A 34 -13.41 -27.66 -14.65
CA LYS A 34 -14.52 -28.63 -14.55
C LYS A 34 -14.17 -29.73 -13.55
N HIS A 35 -15.07 -29.96 -12.59
CA HIS A 35 -14.92 -30.95 -11.52
C HIS A 35 -16.11 -31.90 -11.50
N ASP A 36 -15.88 -33.11 -11.00
CA ASP A 36 -16.95 -34.08 -10.72
C ASP A 36 -17.75 -33.68 -9.47
N GLY A 37 -18.82 -34.41 -9.16
CA GLY A 37 -19.59 -34.19 -7.93
C GLY A 37 -18.73 -34.26 -6.67
N ALA A 38 -18.95 -33.33 -5.73
CA ALA A 38 -18.27 -33.33 -4.45
C ALA A 38 -18.65 -34.57 -3.63
N PHE A 39 -17.68 -35.16 -2.94
CA PHE A 39 -17.92 -36.26 -2.00
C PHE A 39 -17.33 -35.93 -0.63
N LEU A 40 -17.98 -36.41 0.42
CA LEU A 40 -17.58 -36.15 1.80
C LEU A 40 -16.46 -37.11 2.21
N VAL A 41 -15.34 -36.55 2.68
CA VAL A 41 -14.15 -37.31 3.09
C VAL A 41 -14.18 -37.58 4.59
N GLU A 42 -14.56 -36.58 5.39
CA GLU A 42 -14.65 -36.69 6.85
C GLU A 42 -15.96 -36.04 7.32
N THR A 43 -16.76 -36.74 8.12
CA THR A 43 -17.94 -36.18 8.79
C THR A 43 -17.53 -35.52 10.11
N ASN A 44 -18.16 -34.40 10.45
CA ASN A 44 -17.90 -33.73 11.73
C ASN A 44 -18.57 -34.53 12.87
N THR A 45 -17.79 -35.28 13.65
CA THR A 45 -18.30 -36.24 14.67
C THR A 45 -18.84 -35.59 15.96
N PHE A 46 -19.62 -34.51 15.85
CA PHE A 46 -20.38 -33.92 16.97
C PHE A 46 -21.90 -33.88 16.76
N ALA A 47 -22.41 -34.39 15.64
CA ALA A 47 -23.84 -34.62 15.44
C ALA A 47 -24.12 -36.13 15.28
N ARG A 48 -24.84 -36.67 16.28
CA ARG A 48 -25.44 -38.02 16.39
C ARG A 48 -25.44 -38.91 15.14
N GLY A 49 -24.73 -40.04 15.27
CA GLY A 49 -25.12 -41.41 14.91
C GLY A 49 -25.97 -41.65 13.67
N ALA A 50 -25.31 -42.10 12.59
CA ALA A 50 -25.75 -43.23 11.75
C ALA A 50 -24.57 -43.64 10.86
N VAL A 51 -23.90 -44.74 11.23
CA VAL A 51 -22.96 -45.41 10.33
C VAL A 51 -23.77 -46.02 9.20
N THR A 52 -23.55 -45.55 7.98
CA THR A 52 -23.93 -46.28 6.77
C THR A 52 -22.68 -46.41 5.91
N GLU A 53 -22.04 -47.57 5.99
CA GLU A 53 -20.96 -47.96 5.09
C GLU A 53 -21.47 -47.90 3.65
N SER A 54 -20.99 -46.90 2.91
CA SER A 54 -21.20 -46.82 1.46
C SER A 54 -20.06 -47.58 0.79
N LYS A 55 -20.33 -48.85 0.51
CA LYS A 55 -19.51 -49.78 -0.29
C LYS A 55 -19.05 -49.10 -1.58
N GLN A 56 -17.72 -49.03 -1.79
CA GLN A 56 -17.11 -48.63 -3.06
C GLN A 56 -17.67 -49.52 -4.18
N GLN A 57 -18.49 -48.93 -5.05
CA GLN A 57 -18.91 -49.54 -6.31
C GLN A 57 -17.84 -49.31 -7.35
N THR A 58 -16.93 -50.27 -7.49
CA THR A 58 -16.19 -50.52 -8.73
C THR A 58 -17.18 -50.97 -9.81
N THR A 59 -17.58 -50.08 -10.70
CA THR A 59 -18.19 -50.46 -11.99
C THR A 59 -17.08 -50.76 -12.99
N ARG A 60 -16.83 -52.05 -13.21
CA ARG A 60 -16.06 -52.55 -14.37
C ARG A 60 -16.90 -52.32 -15.63
N GLY A 61 -16.55 -51.30 -16.40
CA GLY A 61 -16.98 -51.13 -17.79
C GLY A 61 -15.79 -51.33 -18.72
N THR A 62 -15.71 -52.50 -19.35
CA THR A 62 -14.85 -52.75 -20.51
C THR A 62 -15.44 -52.00 -21.71
N THR A 63 -14.68 -51.13 -22.37
CA THR A 63 -14.34 -51.15 -23.82
C THR A 63 -13.69 -49.81 -24.21
N GLY A 64 -12.43 -49.86 -24.67
CA GLY A 64 -11.63 -48.71 -25.11
C GLY A 64 -10.61 -48.30 -24.04
N GLN A 65 -9.33 -48.67 -24.22
CA GLN A 65 -8.26 -48.25 -23.33
C GLN A 65 -8.12 -46.72 -23.38
N SER A 66 -8.72 -46.02 -22.42
CA SER A 66 -8.36 -44.62 -22.16
C SER A 66 -6.91 -44.62 -21.69
N LEU A 67 -6.02 -44.01 -22.46
CA LEU A 67 -4.60 -43.84 -22.12
C LEU A 67 -4.41 -42.94 -20.88
N VAL A 68 -5.47 -42.28 -20.41
CA VAL A 68 -5.44 -41.36 -19.27
C VAL A 68 -6.06 -42.04 -18.06
N SER A 69 -5.20 -42.45 -17.13
CA SER A 69 -5.63 -42.91 -15.80
C SER A 69 -6.02 -41.72 -14.94
N PRO A 70 -7.05 -41.84 -14.08
CA PRO A 70 -7.45 -40.77 -13.16
C PRO A 70 -6.33 -40.34 -12.20
N GLU A 71 -5.37 -41.23 -11.94
CA GLU A 71 -4.16 -40.95 -11.17
C GLU A 71 -3.25 -39.92 -11.84
N ILE A 72 -3.13 -39.95 -13.17
CA ILE A 72 -2.33 -38.99 -13.93
C ILE A 72 -2.96 -37.60 -13.82
N LEU A 73 -4.28 -37.50 -13.98
CA LEU A 73 -4.98 -36.22 -13.89
C LEU A 73 -4.90 -35.63 -12.47
N LYS A 74 -5.04 -36.47 -11.44
CA LYS A 74 -4.89 -36.07 -10.03
C LYS A 74 -3.46 -35.61 -9.70
N ALA A 75 -2.44 -36.22 -10.33
CA ALA A 75 -1.06 -35.81 -10.17
C ALA A 75 -0.77 -34.45 -10.83
N MET A 76 -1.40 -34.14 -11.98
CA MET A 76 -1.19 -32.88 -12.69
C MET A 76 -2.01 -31.71 -12.14
N LEU A 77 -3.23 -31.99 -11.70
CA LEU A 77 -4.19 -31.04 -11.19
C LEU A 77 -4.73 -31.55 -9.84
N PRO A 78 -4.29 -30.96 -8.72
CA PRO A 78 -4.67 -31.47 -7.41
C PRO A 78 -6.18 -31.33 -7.17
N SER A 79 -6.76 -32.33 -6.52
CA SER A 79 -8.14 -32.30 -6.05
C SER A 79 -8.36 -31.13 -5.10
N ARG A 80 -9.57 -30.59 -5.12
CA ARG A 80 -9.95 -29.50 -4.22
C ARG A 80 -10.51 -30.04 -2.93
N GLU A 81 -10.24 -29.34 -1.85
CA GLU A 81 -10.75 -29.65 -0.52
C GLU A 81 -11.27 -28.39 0.13
N TRP A 82 -12.45 -28.46 0.73
CA TRP A 82 -12.98 -27.39 1.57
C TRP A 82 -13.67 -28.00 2.80
N LYS A 83 -13.90 -27.16 3.81
CA LYS A 83 -14.49 -27.58 5.09
C LYS A 83 -15.76 -26.81 5.34
N ASP A 84 -16.80 -27.55 5.69
CA ASP A 84 -18.11 -27.04 6.03
C ASP A 84 -18.55 -27.55 7.40
N GLU A 85 -19.71 -27.06 7.86
CA GLU A 85 -20.36 -27.51 9.11
C GLU A 85 -20.56 -29.04 9.13
N ASN A 86 -20.83 -29.64 7.96
CA ASN A 86 -21.05 -31.08 7.78
C ASN A 86 -19.77 -31.92 7.72
N GLY A 87 -18.61 -31.29 7.52
CA GLY A 87 -17.32 -31.99 7.42
C GLY A 87 -16.43 -31.52 6.27
N LYS A 88 -15.43 -32.33 5.94
CA LYS A 88 -14.44 -32.06 4.89
C LYS A 88 -14.91 -32.65 3.56
N TRP A 89 -15.11 -31.81 2.56
CA TRP A 89 -15.47 -32.21 1.20
C TRP A 89 -14.24 -32.26 0.31
N GLN A 90 -14.23 -33.20 -0.63
CA GLN A 90 -13.24 -33.28 -1.68
C GLN A 90 -13.92 -33.37 -3.04
N GLN A 91 -13.33 -32.71 -4.02
CA GLN A 91 -13.82 -32.68 -5.38
C GLN A 91 -12.66 -32.94 -6.35
N ASN A 92 -12.84 -33.96 -7.18
CA ASN A 92 -11.86 -34.36 -8.18
C ASN A 92 -12.11 -33.63 -9.49
N VAL A 93 -11.04 -33.51 -10.28
CA VAL A 93 -11.11 -32.94 -11.62
C VAL A 93 -11.83 -33.92 -12.55
N SER A 94 -12.75 -33.39 -13.38
CA SER A 94 -13.59 -34.24 -14.21
C SER A 94 -12.81 -34.88 -15.37
N MET A 95 -13.07 -36.17 -15.59
CA MET A 95 -12.52 -36.94 -16.70
C MET A 95 -13.35 -36.80 -17.99
N GLU A 96 -14.46 -36.06 -17.96
CA GLU A 96 -15.34 -35.89 -19.11
C GLU A 96 -14.67 -35.00 -20.19
N PRO A 97 -14.56 -35.45 -21.45
CA PRO A 97 -14.00 -34.65 -22.52
C PRO A 97 -14.91 -33.46 -22.84
N SER A 98 -14.32 -32.30 -23.13
CA SER A 98 -15.09 -31.10 -23.43
C SER A 98 -15.53 -31.01 -24.88
N SER A 99 -16.77 -30.55 -25.08
CA SER A 99 -17.33 -30.26 -26.41
C SER A 99 -17.02 -28.83 -26.86
N ARG A 100 -17.19 -28.53 -28.16
CA ARG A 100 -17.02 -27.16 -28.68
C ARG A 100 -17.95 -26.15 -28.01
N ALA A 101 -19.18 -26.56 -27.66
CA ALA A 101 -20.14 -25.70 -26.98
C ALA A 101 -19.66 -25.35 -25.57
N GLU A 102 -19.13 -26.32 -24.82
CA GLU A 102 -18.57 -26.09 -23.47
C GLU A 102 -17.38 -25.13 -23.50
N VAL A 103 -16.54 -25.19 -24.53
CA VAL A 103 -15.40 -24.27 -24.68
C VAL A 103 -15.88 -22.82 -24.93
N LEU A 104 -16.95 -22.64 -25.70
CA LEU A 104 -17.56 -21.32 -25.90
C LEU A 104 -18.16 -20.78 -24.59
N GLU A 105 -18.88 -21.64 -23.85
CA GLU A 105 -19.43 -21.29 -22.54
C GLU A 105 -18.33 -20.92 -21.53
N LEU A 106 -17.21 -21.64 -21.54
CA LEU A 106 -16.04 -21.32 -20.71
C LEU A 106 -15.48 -19.93 -21.03
N GLN A 107 -15.38 -19.58 -22.32
CA GLN A 107 -14.93 -18.26 -22.76
C GLN A 107 -15.89 -17.16 -22.30
N GLU A 108 -17.20 -17.35 -22.47
CA GLU A 108 -18.21 -16.40 -22.02
C GLU A 108 -18.21 -16.24 -20.50
N THR A 109 -18.05 -17.34 -19.77
CA THR A 109 -17.95 -17.37 -18.31
C THR A 109 -16.71 -16.61 -17.83
N LEU A 110 -15.55 -16.81 -18.46
CA LEU A 110 -14.35 -16.03 -18.16
C LEU A 110 -14.60 -14.53 -18.39
N ALA A 111 -15.15 -14.16 -19.54
CA ALA A 111 -15.42 -12.76 -19.89
C ALA A 111 -16.40 -12.10 -18.90
N SER A 112 -17.48 -12.81 -18.55
CA SER A 112 -18.44 -12.37 -17.54
C SER A 112 -17.77 -12.14 -16.19
N ASN A 113 -16.90 -13.06 -15.76
CA ASN A 113 -16.22 -12.95 -14.46
C ASN A 113 -15.15 -11.86 -14.43
N LEU A 114 -14.43 -11.63 -15.53
CA LEU A 114 -13.51 -10.50 -15.64
C LEU A 114 -14.22 -9.15 -15.47
N VAL A 115 -15.44 -9.03 -16.01
CA VAL A 115 -16.28 -7.83 -15.83
C VAL A 115 -16.84 -7.75 -14.42
N LYS A 116 -17.39 -8.86 -13.88
CA LYS A 116 -17.96 -8.92 -12.51
C LYS A 116 -16.93 -8.57 -11.44
N GLU A 117 -15.71 -9.10 -11.56
CA GLU A 117 -14.62 -8.87 -10.62
C GLU A 117 -13.80 -7.60 -10.93
N GLN A 118 -14.26 -6.79 -11.90
CA GLN A 118 -13.65 -5.52 -12.29
C GLN A 118 -12.13 -5.64 -12.54
N ALA A 119 -11.73 -6.69 -13.27
CA ALA A 119 -10.34 -6.93 -13.58
C ALA A 119 -9.77 -5.82 -14.48
N LYS A 120 -8.57 -5.33 -14.16
CA LYS A 120 -7.89 -4.29 -14.97
C LYS A 120 -7.50 -4.86 -16.33
N GLN A 121 -7.72 -4.07 -17.39
CA GLN A 121 -7.34 -4.44 -18.76
C GLN A 121 -5.83 -4.24 -19.01
N VAL A 122 -5.19 -3.31 -18.31
CA VAL A 122 -3.76 -2.98 -18.44
C VAL A 122 -3.08 -3.00 -17.08
N GLY A 123 -1.81 -3.41 -17.04
CA GLY A 123 -1.00 -3.50 -15.82
C GLY A 123 -1.23 -4.80 -15.03
N ILE A 124 -0.64 -4.87 -13.84
CA ILE A 124 -0.71 -6.04 -12.95
C ILE A 124 -2.06 -6.07 -12.22
N CYS A 125 -2.75 -7.22 -12.26
CA CYS A 125 -4.07 -7.40 -11.65
C CYS A 125 -4.23 -8.84 -11.13
N ALA A 126 -4.40 -8.98 -9.81
CA ALA A 126 -4.52 -10.27 -9.14
C ALA A 126 -5.80 -11.04 -9.55
N ASN A 127 -6.93 -10.36 -9.72
CA ASN A 127 -8.18 -11.00 -10.16
C ASN A 127 -8.01 -11.62 -11.56
N ARG A 128 -7.41 -10.86 -12.48
CA ARG A 128 -7.10 -11.33 -13.83
C ARG A 128 -6.15 -12.52 -13.81
N GLU A 129 -5.05 -12.40 -13.07
CA GLU A 129 -4.07 -13.48 -12.92
C GLU A 129 -4.71 -14.76 -12.38
N ARG A 130 -5.54 -14.66 -11.34
CA ARG A 130 -6.26 -15.79 -10.75
C ARG A 130 -7.23 -16.45 -11.75
N LEU A 131 -8.05 -15.66 -12.46
CA LEU A 131 -9.01 -16.19 -13.44
C LEU A 131 -8.30 -16.86 -14.62
N HIS A 132 -7.22 -16.27 -15.14
CA HIS A 132 -6.43 -16.89 -16.20
C HIS A 132 -5.65 -18.12 -15.73
N ALA A 133 -5.19 -18.16 -14.46
CA ALA A 133 -4.59 -19.35 -13.89
C ALA A 133 -5.60 -20.51 -13.84
N GLN A 134 -6.84 -20.25 -13.40
CA GLN A 134 -7.91 -21.25 -13.40
C GLN A 134 -8.27 -21.72 -14.83
N LEU A 135 -8.34 -20.79 -15.79
CA LEU A 135 -8.55 -21.12 -17.19
C LEU A 135 -7.42 -22.01 -17.74
N PHE A 136 -6.16 -21.70 -17.39
CA PHE A 136 -5.02 -22.47 -17.85
C PHE A 136 -5.01 -23.89 -17.29
N ASP A 137 -5.44 -24.07 -16.04
CA ASP A 137 -5.64 -25.39 -15.46
C ASP A 137 -6.76 -26.18 -16.18
N GLU A 138 -7.85 -25.52 -16.62
CA GLU A 138 -8.89 -26.14 -17.46
C GLU A 138 -8.38 -26.51 -18.86
N ILE A 139 -7.52 -25.68 -19.47
CA ILE A 139 -6.85 -26.03 -20.73
C ILE A 139 -5.94 -27.25 -20.53
N ILE A 140 -5.18 -27.32 -19.44
CA ILE A 140 -4.35 -28.49 -19.11
C ILE A 140 -5.23 -29.73 -18.97
N ARG A 141 -6.39 -29.64 -18.30
CA ARG A 141 -7.35 -30.75 -18.18
C ARG A 141 -7.80 -31.23 -19.57
N GLN A 142 -8.33 -30.34 -20.41
CA GLN A 142 -8.83 -30.68 -21.75
C GLN A 142 -7.73 -31.29 -22.63
N VAL A 143 -6.53 -30.71 -22.59
CA VAL A 143 -5.39 -31.18 -23.38
C VAL A 143 -4.89 -32.53 -22.89
N THR A 144 -4.85 -32.76 -21.57
CA THR A 144 -4.43 -34.03 -20.96
C THR A 144 -5.38 -35.16 -21.32
N LEU A 145 -6.70 -34.88 -21.32
CA LEU A 145 -7.71 -35.85 -21.75
C LEU A 145 -7.57 -36.25 -23.24
N ALA A 146 -7.09 -35.34 -24.08
CA ALA A 146 -6.80 -35.63 -25.49
C ALA A 146 -5.45 -36.36 -25.68
N CYS A 147 -4.37 -35.82 -25.11
CA CYS A 147 -3.02 -36.40 -25.15
C CYS A 147 -2.27 -36.06 -23.84
N PRO A 148 -2.00 -37.04 -22.97
CA PRO A 148 -1.43 -36.79 -21.65
C PRO A 148 0.01 -36.23 -21.71
N GLU A 149 0.80 -36.59 -22.72
CA GLU A 149 2.17 -36.10 -22.90
C GLU A 149 2.20 -34.59 -23.17
N ARG A 150 1.23 -34.10 -23.95
CA ARG A 150 1.06 -32.67 -24.22
C ARG A 150 0.58 -31.91 -22.98
N GLY A 151 -0.30 -32.53 -22.20
CA GLY A 151 -0.73 -32.01 -20.90
C GLY A 151 0.45 -31.84 -19.94
N LEU A 152 1.32 -32.84 -19.87
CA LEU A 152 2.52 -32.82 -19.02
C LEU A 152 3.48 -31.70 -19.41
N LEU A 153 3.68 -31.48 -20.72
CA LEU A 153 4.50 -30.36 -21.21
C LEU A 153 3.91 -29.01 -20.82
N LEU A 154 2.60 -28.82 -20.98
CA LEU A 154 1.93 -27.57 -20.58
C LEU A 154 2.03 -27.33 -19.07
N MET A 155 1.89 -28.38 -18.25
CA MET A 155 2.07 -28.30 -16.81
C MET A 155 3.49 -27.85 -16.44
N ARG A 156 4.53 -28.39 -17.08
CA ARG A 156 5.91 -27.93 -16.85
C ARG A 156 6.12 -26.47 -17.22
N VAL A 157 5.59 -26.03 -18.36
CA VAL A 157 5.65 -24.63 -18.79
C VAL A 157 4.93 -23.71 -17.79
N ARG A 158 3.78 -24.14 -17.27
CA ARG A 158 3.06 -23.42 -16.20
C ARG A 158 3.95 -23.18 -14.99
N ASP A 159 4.59 -24.23 -14.51
CA ASP A 159 5.34 -24.21 -13.27
C ASP A 159 6.63 -23.39 -13.42
N GLU A 160 7.28 -23.46 -14.59
CA GLU A 160 8.42 -22.61 -14.93
C GLU A 160 8.04 -21.11 -14.96
N ILE A 161 6.90 -20.76 -15.58
CA ILE A 161 6.41 -19.38 -15.61
C ILE A 161 6.09 -18.89 -14.20
N ARG A 162 5.43 -19.71 -13.37
CA ARG A 162 5.13 -19.38 -11.97
C ARG A 162 6.40 -19.15 -11.15
N MET A 163 7.40 -20.03 -11.31
CA MET A 163 8.70 -19.87 -10.66
C MET A 163 9.40 -18.58 -11.11
N THR A 164 9.41 -18.30 -12.40
CA THR A 164 10.01 -17.09 -12.98
C THR A 164 9.34 -15.81 -12.44
N ILE A 165 8.00 -15.78 -12.38
CA ILE A 165 7.24 -14.65 -11.82
C ILE A 165 7.59 -14.47 -10.33
N ALA A 166 7.66 -15.54 -9.55
CA ALA A 166 8.02 -15.48 -8.13
C ALA A 166 9.43 -14.92 -7.92
N VAL A 167 10.39 -15.31 -8.77
CA VAL A 167 11.75 -14.75 -8.74
C VAL A 167 11.75 -13.25 -9.06
N TYR A 168 11.01 -12.81 -10.09
CA TYR A 168 10.90 -11.39 -10.41
C TYR A 168 10.24 -10.59 -9.28
N GLN A 169 9.21 -11.13 -8.63
CA GLN A 169 8.58 -10.50 -7.46
C GLN A 169 9.58 -10.35 -6.30
N ALA A 170 10.37 -11.38 -6.01
CA ALA A 170 11.40 -11.32 -4.97
C ALA A 170 12.49 -10.29 -5.29
N LEU A 171 12.94 -10.23 -6.54
CA LEU A 171 13.93 -9.25 -7.00
C LEU A 171 13.38 -7.82 -6.90
N TYR A 172 12.12 -7.60 -7.31
CA TYR A 172 11.46 -6.31 -7.19
C TYR A 172 11.36 -5.85 -5.73
N ASN A 173 10.91 -6.74 -4.84
CA ASN A 173 10.81 -6.44 -3.40
C ASN A 173 12.16 -6.11 -2.77
N THR A 174 13.21 -6.83 -3.19
CA THR A 174 14.59 -6.56 -2.75
C THR A 174 15.07 -5.19 -3.24
N SER A 175 14.81 -4.86 -4.50
CA SER A 175 15.18 -3.59 -5.11
C SER A 175 14.46 -2.40 -4.46
N LEU A 176 13.16 -2.54 -4.20
CA LEU A 176 12.34 -1.56 -3.50
C LEU A 176 12.88 -1.32 -2.07
N SER A 177 13.17 -2.41 -1.36
CA SER A 177 13.71 -2.37 0.00
C SER A 177 15.09 -1.71 0.06
N PHE A 178 15.94 -1.95 -0.94
CA PHE A 178 17.22 -1.25 -1.08
C PHE A 178 17.03 0.26 -1.29
N GLY A 179 16.11 0.65 -2.19
CA GLY A 179 15.78 2.06 -2.42
C GLY A 179 15.31 2.75 -1.16
N LEU A 180 14.35 2.15 -0.44
CA LEU A 180 13.83 2.68 0.82
C LEU A 180 14.91 2.81 1.89
N ARG A 181 15.81 1.82 2.00
CA ARG A 181 16.93 1.91 2.96
C ARG A 181 17.85 3.09 2.62
N LYS A 182 18.08 3.35 1.33
CA LYS A 182 18.92 4.47 0.89
C LYS A 182 18.27 5.83 1.15
N THR A 183 16.94 5.94 1.03
CA THR A 183 16.25 7.19 1.39
C THR A 183 16.34 7.45 2.89
N VAL A 184 16.09 6.42 3.72
CA VAL A 184 16.21 6.54 5.18
C VAL A 184 17.64 6.91 5.60
N LEU A 185 18.65 6.27 5.00
CA LEU A 185 20.05 6.62 5.28
C LEU A 185 20.44 8.04 4.83
N ALA A 186 19.77 8.58 3.81
CA ALA A 186 20.02 9.95 3.36
C ALA A 186 19.35 10.99 4.26
N GLU A 187 18.25 10.63 4.92
CA GLU A 187 17.54 11.44 5.92
C GLU A 187 18.20 11.34 7.31
N GLU A 188 18.95 10.28 7.58
CA GLU A 188 19.65 10.11 8.85
C GLU A 188 20.71 11.22 9.06
N GLY A 189 20.60 11.93 10.18
CA GLY A 189 21.53 13.01 10.55
C GLY A 189 21.21 14.38 9.93
N THR A 190 20.25 14.50 9.00
CA THR A 190 19.83 15.82 8.51
C THR A 190 19.19 16.65 9.61
N GLN A 191 18.36 16.05 10.45
CA GLN A 191 17.71 16.72 11.58
C GLN A 191 18.73 17.31 12.56
N GLU A 192 19.79 16.57 12.91
CA GLU A 192 20.82 17.08 13.82
C GLU A 192 21.57 18.28 13.24
N VAL A 193 21.75 18.31 11.91
CA VAL A 193 22.38 19.44 11.21
C VAL A 193 21.43 20.62 11.17
N GLU A 194 20.14 20.39 10.90
CA GLU A 194 19.10 21.42 10.93
C GLU A 194 18.98 22.07 12.32
N ASP A 195 18.99 21.27 13.38
CA ASP A 195 18.94 21.76 14.77
C ASP A 195 20.19 22.61 15.10
N LYS A 196 21.37 22.19 14.64
CA LYS A 196 22.63 22.97 14.80
C LYS A 196 22.58 24.28 14.03
N ILE A 197 22.05 24.27 12.81
CA ILE A 197 21.88 25.50 12.00
C ILE A 197 20.95 26.46 12.74
N ALA A 198 19.80 26.00 13.22
CA ALA A 198 18.86 26.83 13.97
C ALA A 198 19.49 27.44 15.22
N GLY A 199 20.25 26.65 15.99
CA GLY A 199 20.98 27.14 17.16
C GLY A 199 22.02 28.20 16.82
N LEU A 200 22.83 27.98 15.78
CA LEU A 200 23.84 28.95 15.33
C LEU A 200 23.21 30.23 14.77
N GLU A 201 22.07 30.13 14.08
CA GLU A 201 21.33 31.30 13.61
C GLU A 201 20.83 32.17 14.76
N ASP A 202 20.35 31.56 15.84
CA ASP A 202 19.91 32.29 17.02
C ASP A 202 21.08 32.91 17.79
N GLU A 203 22.22 32.21 17.91
CA GLU A 203 23.45 32.78 18.48
C GLU A 203 23.95 33.98 17.66
N ILE A 204 23.93 33.90 16.33
CA ILE A 204 24.27 35.02 15.45
C ILE A 204 23.33 36.21 15.69
N LYS A 205 22.03 35.98 15.87
CA LYS A 205 21.08 37.07 16.17
C LYS A 205 21.42 37.73 17.52
N GLN A 206 21.64 36.93 18.56
CA GLN A 206 22.00 37.44 19.89
C GLN A 206 23.29 38.26 19.86
N LEU A 207 24.35 37.73 19.24
CA LEU A 207 25.64 38.42 19.13
C LEU A 207 25.53 39.74 18.32
N LYS A 208 24.68 39.77 17.28
CA LYS A 208 24.40 41.02 16.53
C LYS A 208 23.69 42.05 17.39
N GLU A 209 22.71 41.64 18.20
CA GLU A 209 22.03 42.53 19.14
C GLU A 209 23.00 43.08 20.19
N GLU A 210 23.83 42.22 20.77
CA GLU A 210 24.86 42.64 21.72
C GLU A 210 25.85 43.62 21.09
N ALA A 211 26.35 43.34 19.88
CA ALA A 211 27.25 44.24 19.16
C ALA A 211 26.62 45.61 18.92
N LEU A 212 25.33 45.66 18.55
CA LEU A 212 24.57 46.90 18.40
C LEU A 212 24.46 47.66 19.73
N GLN A 213 24.15 46.96 20.83
CA GLN A 213 24.07 47.55 22.16
C GLN A 213 25.42 48.16 22.59
N TRP A 214 26.52 47.43 22.42
CA TRP A 214 27.86 47.92 22.77
C TRP A 214 28.30 49.09 21.89
N SER A 215 28.01 49.04 20.59
CA SER A 215 28.26 50.16 19.67
C SER A 215 27.50 51.41 20.09
N HIS A 216 26.22 51.26 20.46
CA HIS A 216 25.40 52.37 20.93
C HIS A 216 25.94 52.97 22.25
N ARG A 217 26.31 52.13 23.22
CA ARG A 217 26.94 52.59 24.48
C ARG A 217 28.24 53.33 24.22
N SER A 218 29.09 52.83 23.34
CA SER A 218 30.35 53.48 22.96
C SER A 218 30.10 54.87 22.33
N MET A 219 29.11 54.97 21.44
CA MET A 219 28.74 56.23 20.80
C MET A 219 28.24 57.27 21.82
N ILE A 220 27.37 56.87 22.76
CA ILE A 220 26.89 57.75 23.84
C ILE A 220 28.08 58.26 24.66
N LEU A 221 28.99 57.36 25.05
CA LEU A 221 30.13 57.69 25.88
C LEU A 221 31.10 58.65 25.16
N GLN A 222 31.37 58.41 23.88
CA GLN A 222 32.18 59.31 23.05
C GLN A 222 31.55 60.70 22.94
N SER A 223 30.24 60.78 22.69
CA SER A 223 29.51 62.05 22.64
C SER A 223 29.58 62.79 23.98
N HIS A 224 29.41 62.08 25.09
CA HIS A 224 29.53 62.65 26.43
C HIS A 224 30.95 63.23 26.69
N TYR A 225 32.00 62.46 26.38
CA TYR A 225 33.38 62.95 26.53
C TYR A 225 33.71 64.12 25.59
N ALA A 226 33.17 64.13 24.38
CA ALA A 226 33.33 65.24 23.43
C ALA A 226 32.69 66.52 23.98
N ASN A 227 31.45 66.44 24.47
CA ASN A 227 30.75 67.57 25.10
C ASN A 227 31.50 68.09 26.33
N GLU A 228 31.98 67.21 27.21
CA GLU A 228 32.76 67.61 28.38
C GLU A 228 34.09 68.26 27.99
N ARG A 229 34.74 67.76 26.93
CA ARG A 229 35.96 68.38 26.39
C ARG A 229 35.67 69.77 25.83
N GLU A 230 34.58 69.93 25.09
CA GLU A 230 34.13 71.22 24.56
C GLU A 230 33.83 72.23 25.67
N LYS A 231 33.12 71.81 26.74
CA LYS A 231 32.89 72.64 27.93
C LYS A 231 34.19 73.08 28.60
N ARG A 232 35.15 72.17 28.77
CA ARG A 232 36.46 72.52 29.36
C ARG A 232 37.22 73.49 28.48
N THR A 233 37.23 73.28 27.16
CA THR A 233 37.90 74.19 26.22
C THR A 233 37.25 75.56 26.20
N THR A 234 35.91 75.63 26.20
CA THR A 234 35.18 76.92 26.23
C THR A 234 35.40 77.67 27.54
N GLN A 235 35.43 76.98 28.68
CA GLN A 235 35.81 77.59 29.96
C GLN A 235 37.24 78.11 29.94
N GLN A 236 38.20 77.33 29.45
CA GLN A 236 39.60 77.76 29.33
C GLN A 236 39.72 78.98 28.40
N THR A 237 39.06 78.98 27.24
CA THR A 237 39.08 80.13 26.33
C THR A 237 38.43 81.36 26.96
N ASN A 238 37.33 81.20 27.71
CA ASN A 238 36.68 82.30 28.41
C ASN A 238 37.58 82.91 29.49
N VAL A 239 38.29 82.07 30.27
CA VAL A 239 39.26 82.54 31.29
C VAL A 239 40.42 83.28 30.62
N VAL A 240 41.00 82.72 29.56
CA VAL A 240 42.08 83.37 28.81
C VAL A 240 41.62 84.71 28.23
N ALA A 241 40.42 84.78 27.64
CA ALA A 241 39.86 86.01 27.10
C ALA A 241 39.62 87.07 28.18
N ALA A 242 39.10 86.69 29.35
CA ALA A 242 38.91 87.61 30.47
C ALA A 242 40.24 88.17 31.01
N LEU A 243 41.27 87.32 31.12
CA LEU A 243 42.61 87.75 31.53
C LEU A 243 43.25 88.68 30.48
N GLN A 244 43.11 88.38 29.19
CA GLN A 244 43.57 89.27 28.11
C GLN A 244 42.87 90.62 28.16
N ALA A 245 41.56 90.65 28.40
CA ALA A 245 40.81 91.90 28.56
C ALA A 245 41.28 92.71 29.79
N GLN A 246 41.58 92.05 30.92
CA GLN A 246 42.15 92.71 32.09
C GLN A 246 43.55 93.29 31.81
N ILE A 247 44.42 92.53 31.14
CA ILE A 247 45.73 93.02 30.71
C ILE A 247 45.57 94.27 29.86
N HIS A 248 44.69 94.24 28.85
CA HIS A 248 44.40 95.39 28.00
C HIS A 248 43.86 96.60 28.80
N GLN A 249 42.99 96.37 29.78
CA GLN A 249 42.51 97.43 30.68
C GLN A 249 43.67 98.03 31.49
N PHE A 250 44.55 97.22 32.07
CA PHE A 250 45.72 97.71 32.81
C PHE A 250 46.71 98.46 31.92
N GLU A 251 46.92 98.02 30.68
CA GLU A 251 47.72 98.74 29.69
C GLU A 251 47.11 100.11 29.36
N ALA A 252 45.80 100.17 29.13
CA ALA A 252 45.09 101.44 28.91
C ALA A 252 45.19 102.38 30.14
N PHE A 253 45.04 101.86 31.36
CA PHE A 253 45.23 102.64 32.59
C PHE A 253 46.66 103.18 32.74
N ARG A 254 47.67 102.37 32.37
CA ARG A 254 49.09 102.79 32.37
C ARG A 254 49.33 103.94 31.40
N ASP A 255 48.66 103.93 30.25
CA ASP A 255 48.84 104.95 29.22
C ASP A 255 48.06 106.25 29.55
N LEU A 256 47.03 106.20 30.41
CA LEU A 256 46.31 107.35 30.97
C LEU A 256 47.05 108.07 32.13
N THR A 257 48.04 107.42 32.73
CA THR A 257 48.82 107.96 33.87
C THR A 257 50.17 108.57 33.47
N LYS A 258 50.41 108.71 32.16
CA LYS A 258 51.54 109.45 31.56
C LYS A 258 51.05 110.76 30.98
#